data_AF-A0A9X8E3W3-F1
#
_entry.id   AF-A0A9X8E3W3-F1
#
_cell.length_a   1.000
_cell.length_b   1.000
_cell.length_c   1.000
_cell.angle_alpha   90.00
_cell.angle_beta   90.00
_cell.angle_gamma   90.00
#
_symmetry.space_group_name_H-M   'P 1'
#
loop_
_entity.id
_entity.type
_entity.pdbx_description
1 polymer ?
#
loop_
_entity_poly.entity_id
_entity_poly.type
_entity_poly.pdbx_seq_one_letter_code
_entity_poly.pdbx_strand_id
1 'polypeptide(L)'
;QYGTQTEDAYTGNILHTAGWDSVYFRKDFEGDAKDRIRLCEGAVPETVAASLGQRKRWAMGAVQILLMKGISEVDPDWRPPRVPTPDPKPSLQFPRKLFFYDSVFYPFGSIPALCYVFIAIYYLNTGSAPIFTPGNQMLWTFLPLMLCRWMLNLLANRSVDSNDVWRAQQTWFSYSFITALAIGEAIRWRLTGVISAWANTGAGQKTSWTEIPNVLMYFTLVISQCVGLSRFFAYENATAPWNYISAMFFGFWIMSNLYPMAKMSITEYAGWDHTRATFTANVFGSLILVGVVVFVQVWQSSYMINQYTAQGIIATTATSTDTATAVGN
;
A
#
# COMPACT_ATOMS: atom_id res chain seq x y z
N GLN A 1 -5.60 29.63 -13.91
CA GLN A 1 -5.11 28.55 -13.01
C GLN A 1 -5.06 27.27 -13.86
N TYR A 2 -3.98 26.49 -13.85
CA TYR A 2 -3.71 25.42 -14.85
C TYR A 2 -4.68 24.19 -14.83
N GLY A 3 -5.80 24.25 -14.11
CA GLY A 3 -6.78 23.15 -13.99
C GLY A 3 -6.29 21.89 -13.24
N THR A 4 -5.01 21.82 -12.86
CA THR A 4 -4.39 20.73 -12.08
C THR A 4 -3.50 21.29 -10.97
N GLN A 5 -3.30 20.50 -9.92
CA GLN A 5 -2.30 20.74 -8.87
C GLN A 5 -0.89 20.25 -9.19
N THR A 6 -0.70 19.61 -10.34
CA THR A 6 0.60 19.13 -10.84
C THR A 6 0.91 19.87 -12.14
N GLU A 7 0.93 21.21 -12.07
CA GLU A 7 1.10 22.08 -13.24
C GLU A 7 2.49 21.93 -13.88
N ASP A 8 3.48 21.54 -13.09
CA ASP A 8 4.85 21.25 -13.50
C ASP A 8 4.89 20.10 -14.53
N ALA A 9 4.28 18.95 -14.21
CA ALA A 9 4.22 17.80 -15.11
C ALA A 9 3.39 18.09 -16.36
N TYR A 10 2.29 18.83 -16.22
CA TYR A 10 1.44 19.20 -17.35
C TYR A 10 2.15 20.15 -18.32
N THR A 11 2.83 21.17 -17.79
CA THR A 11 3.60 22.14 -18.59
C THR A 11 4.75 21.45 -19.34
N GLY A 12 5.46 20.53 -18.67
CA GLY A 12 6.52 19.73 -19.31
C GLY A 12 6.00 18.91 -20.50
N ASN A 13 4.80 18.32 -20.39
CA ASN A 13 4.20 17.56 -21.48
C ASN A 13 3.78 18.45 -22.67
N ILE A 14 3.29 19.66 -22.41
CA ILE A 14 2.99 20.64 -23.48
C ILE A 14 4.28 21.00 -24.22
N LEU A 15 5.36 21.30 -23.50
CA LEU A 15 6.64 21.66 -24.11
C LEU A 15 7.24 20.51 -24.94
N HIS A 16 7.22 19.28 -24.44
CA HIS A 16 7.67 18.13 -25.22
C HIS A 16 6.79 17.84 -26.44
N THR A 17 5.50 18.16 -26.38
CA THR A 17 4.60 18.05 -27.54
C THR A 17 4.90 19.13 -28.58
N ALA A 18 5.36 20.31 -28.16
CA ALA A 18 5.81 21.39 -29.01
C ALA A 18 7.23 21.21 -29.60
N GLY A 19 7.88 20.05 -29.37
CA GLY A 19 9.16 19.70 -30.00
C GLY A 19 10.41 19.97 -29.15
N TRP A 20 10.25 20.48 -27.93
CA TRP A 20 11.37 20.69 -27.01
C TRP A 20 11.91 19.38 -26.43
N ASP A 21 13.22 19.33 -26.20
CA ASP A 21 13.89 18.22 -25.52
C ASP A 21 14.13 18.55 -24.05
N SER A 22 14.11 17.52 -23.19
CA SER A 22 14.57 17.62 -21.81
C SER A 22 15.85 16.81 -21.61
N VAL A 23 16.69 17.29 -20.71
CA VAL A 23 17.92 16.61 -20.29
C VAL A 23 17.85 16.43 -18.78
N TYR A 24 17.98 15.19 -18.33
CA TYR A 24 18.10 14.87 -16.90
C TYR A 24 19.57 14.63 -16.59
N PHE A 25 20.20 15.57 -15.88
CA PHE A 25 21.61 15.49 -15.50
C PHE A 25 21.74 14.98 -14.05
N ARG A 26 22.40 13.83 -13.87
CA ARG A 26 22.49 13.15 -12.58
C ARG A 26 23.94 12.84 -12.20
N LYS A 27 24.55 13.70 -11.36
CA LYS A 27 25.95 13.57 -10.90
C LYS A 27 26.09 13.06 -9.46
N ASP A 28 24.99 12.71 -8.79
CA ASP A 28 25.00 12.14 -7.44
C ASP A 28 25.36 10.64 -7.43
N PHE A 29 25.20 9.95 -8.56
CA PHE A 29 25.44 8.52 -8.71
C PHE A 29 26.53 8.18 -9.74
N GLU A 30 26.72 9.00 -10.77
CA GLU A 30 27.69 8.78 -11.84
C GLU A 30 29.02 9.50 -11.55
N GLY A 31 30.14 8.77 -11.68
CA GLY A 31 31.49 9.28 -11.44
C GLY A 31 32.14 8.76 -10.15
N ASP A 32 33.43 9.08 -9.97
CA ASP A 32 34.16 8.79 -8.73
C ASP A 32 33.44 9.46 -7.54
N ALA A 33 33.44 8.80 -6.37
CA ALA A 33 32.74 9.32 -5.19
C ALA A 33 33.16 10.75 -4.81
N LYS A 34 34.40 11.15 -5.13
CA LYS A 34 34.96 12.49 -4.93
C LYS A 34 34.34 13.57 -5.83
N ASP A 35 33.78 13.17 -6.98
CA ASP A 35 33.25 14.07 -8.00
C ASP A 35 31.72 14.17 -7.95
N ARG A 36 31.08 13.44 -7.03
CA ARG A 36 29.63 13.44 -6.82
C ARG A 36 29.20 14.75 -6.19
N ILE A 37 28.32 15.48 -6.89
CA ILE A 37 27.84 16.79 -6.44
C ILE A 37 26.32 16.78 -6.43
N ARG A 38 25.73 17.22 -5.33
CA ARG A 38 24.31 17.53 -5.22
C ARG A 38 24.13 19.01 -5.57
N LEU A 39 23.46 19.28 -6.68
CA LEU A 39 23.25 20.65 -7.16
C LEU A 39 22.11 21.37 -6.41
N CYS A 40 21.15 20.60 -5.89
CA CYS A 40 20.01 21.11 -5.12
C CYS A 40 19.81 20.23 -3.89
N GLU A 41 19.59 20.85 -2.73
CA GLU A 41 19.15 20.20 -1.50
C GLU A 41 17.82 20.80 -1.07
N GLY A 42 16.85 19.95 -0.79
CA GLY A 42 15.49 20.35 -0.41
C GLY A 42 15.11 19.81 0.96
N ALA A 43 14.24 20.54 1.66
CA ALA A 43 13.64 20.07 2.90
C ALA A 43 12.60 18.96 2.61
N VAL A 44 12.62 17.91 3.43
CA VAL A 44 11.65 16.80 3.39
C VAL A 44 10.59 17.04 4.46
N PRO A 45 9.33 16.63 4.26
CA PRO A 45 8.31 16.72 5.32
C PRO A 45 8.77 16.03 6.60
N GLU A 46 8.68 16.75 7.73
CA GLU A 46 9.11 16.25 9.05
C GLU A 46 8.04 15.42 9.77
N THR A 47 6.77 15.53 9.34
CA THR A 47 5.62 14.83 9.93
C THR A 47 4.98 13.86 8.94
N VAL A 48 4.36 12.79 9.47
CA VAL A 48 3.59 11.84 8.65
C VAL A 48 2.43 12.55 7.97
N ALA A 49 1.71 13.41 8.70
CA ALA A 49 0.63 14.24 8.16
C ALA A 49 1.06 15.07 6.95
N ALA A 50 2.21 15.76 7.04
CA ALA A 50 2.72 16.58 5.93
C ALA A 50 3.14 15.71 4.74
N SER A 51 3.74 14.55 4.99
CA SER A 51 4.11 13.58 3.96
C SER A 51 2.87 13.03 3.22
N LEU A 52 1.83 12.62 3.95
CA LEU A 52 0.56 12.14 3.40
C LEU A 52 -0.13 13.24 2.58
N GLY A 53 -0.18 14.47 3.10
CA GLY A 53 -0.76 15.62 2.41
C GLY A 53 -0.03 15.94 1.10
N GLN A 54 1.31 15.90 1.10
CA GLN A 54 2.10 16.09 -0.11
C GLN A 54 1.78 15.04 -1.17
N ARG A 55 1.80 13.75 -0.80
CA ARG A 55 1.49 12.67 -1.75
C ARG A 55 0.06 12.68 -2.25
N LYS A 56 -0.89 13.12 -1.41
CA LYS A 56 -2.28 13.33 -1.81
C LYS A 56 -2.38 14.36 -2.93
N ARG A 57 -1.67 15.49 -2.82
CA ARG A 57 -1.65 16.54 -3.85
C ARG A 57 -1.10 16.01 -5.18
N TRP A 58 0.03 15.31 -5.14
CA TRP A 58 0.62 14.72 -6.35
C TRP A 58 -0.31 13.73 -7.04
N ALA A 59 -0.92 12.82 -6.27
CA ALA A 59 -1.86 11.84 -6.78
C ALA A 59 -3.13 12.51 -7.35
N MET A 60 -3.67 13.51 -6.66
CA MET A 60 -4.85 14.24 -7.10
C MET A 60 -4.57 14.96 -8.42
N GLY A 61 -3.46 15.69 -8.52
CA GLY A 61 -3.11 16.43 -9.73
C GLY A 61 -2.78 15.51 -10.93
N ALA A 62 -2.18 14.34 -10.70
CA ALA A 62 -2.03 13.32 -11.74
C ALA A 62 -3.39 12.84 -12.26
N VAL A 63 -4.35 12.50 -11.39
CA VAL A 63 -5.69 12.08 -11.82
C VAL A 63 -6.45 13.24 -12.49
N GLN A 64 -6.28 14.48 -12.02
CA GLN A 64 -6.84 15.67 -12.67
C GLN A 64 -6.35 15.80 -14.11
N ILE A 65 -5.06 15.59 -14.37
CA ILE A 65 -4.50 15.60 -15.74
C ILE A 65 -5.21 14.59 -16.65
N LEU A 66 -5.57 13.40 -16.15
CA LEU A 66 -6.32 12.41 -16.94
C LEU A 66 -7.77 12.83 -17.19
N LEU A 67 -8.38 13.52 -16.24
CA LEU A 67 -9.79 13.92 -16.28
C LEU A 67 -10.01 15.29 -16.92
N MET A 68 -8.97 16.05 -17.24
CA MET A 68 -9.06 17.33 -17.95
C MET A 68 -9.83 17.20 -19.26
N LYS A 69 -10.65 18.22 -19.61
CA LYS A 69 -11.12 18.34 -20.99
C LYS A 69 -9.91 18.78 -21.80
N GLY A 70 -9.70 18.22 -22.99
CA GLY A 70 -8.67 18.69 -23.93
C GLY A 70 -8.86 20.15 -24.41
N ILE A 71 -9.85 20.85 -23.86
CA ILE A 71 -9.99 22.30 -23.95
C ILE A 71 -9.15 22.86 -22.80
N SER A 72 -7.97 23.35 -23.19
CA SER A 72 -7.09 24.16 -22.37
C SER A 72 -7.90 25.03 -21.38
N GLU A 73 -7.90 24.69 -20.09
CA GLU A 73 -8.25 25.64 -19.01
C GLU A 73 -7.13 26.67 -18.80
N VAL A 74 -6.25 26.79 -19.79
CA VAL A 74 -5.30 27.87 -19.90
C VAL A 74 -6.13 29.14 -20.11
N ASP A 75 -5.73 30.17 -19.39
CA ASP A 75 -6.37 31.48 -19.39
C ASP A 75 -6.81 31.88 -20.82
N PRO A 76 -8.08 32.30 -21.05
CA PRO A 76 -8.53 32.75 -22.37
C PRO A 76 -7.61 33.81 -23.00
N ASP A 77 -6.91 34.57 -22.16
CA ASP A 77 -5.96 35.61 -22.56
C ASP A 77 -4.53 35.09 -22.81
N TRP A 78 -4.26 33.82 -22.51
CA TRP A 78 -2.95 33.23 -22.74
C TRP A 78 -2.69 33.08 -24.24
N ARG A 79 -1.60 33.70 -24.68
CA ARG A 79 -1.10 33.57 -26.04
C ARG A 79 0.19 32.76 -26.02
N PRO A 80 0.36 31.79 -26.92
CA PRO A 80 1.63 31.08 -27.02
C PRO A 80 2.76 32.10 -27.30
N PRO A 81 3.92 31.96 -26.62
CA PRO A 81 5.04 32.85 -26.85
C PRO A 81 5.48 32.79 -28.31
N ARG A 82 5.74 33.95 -28.93
CA ARG A 82 6.20 34.08 -30.33
C ARG A 82 7.69 33.78 -30.45
N VAL A 83 8.13 32.65 -29.91
CA VAL A 83 9.48 32.12 -30.12
C VAL A 83 9.43 31.06 -31.20
N PRO A 84 10.44 30.96 -32.08
CA PRO A 84 10.52 29.85 -33.02
C PRO A 84 10.59 28.55 -32.22
N THR A 85 9.53 27.75 -32.29
CA THR A 85 9.50 26.42 -31.68
C THR A 85 10.25 25.44 -32.57
N PRO A 86 10.97 24.47 -32.00
CA PRO A 86 11.58 23.40 -32.77
C PRO A 86 10.54 22.66 -33.62
N ASP A 87 10.96 22.10 -34.75
CA ASP A 87 10.07 21.28 -35.58
C ASP A 87 9.53 20.09 -34.75
N PRO A 88 8.23 19.77 -34.84
CA PRO A 88 7.68 18.62 -34.16
C PRO A 88 8.42 17.35 -34.57
N LYS A 89 8.85 16.55 -33.58
CA LYS A 89 9.58 15.29 -33.81
C LYS A 89 8.60 14.11 -33.79
N PRO A 90 8.10 13.61 -34.95
CA PRO A 90 7.08 12.56 -35.00
C PRO A 90 7.57 11.19 -34.50
N SER A 91 8.85 10.86 -34.65
CA SER A 91 9.42 9.55 -34.28
C SER A 91 9.39 9.25 -32.77
N LEU A 92 9.30 10.28 -31.93
CA LEU A 92 9.30 10.13 -30.47
C LEU A 92 7.90 10.20 -29.84
N GLN A 93 6.84 10.29 -30.64
CA GLN A 93 5.49 10.48 -30.11
C GLN A 93 5.01 9.31 -29.25
N PHE A 94 5.30 8.06 -29.65
CA PHE A 94 4.84 6.88 -28.90
C PHE A 94 5.61 6.69 -27.58
N PRO A 95 6.95 6.63 -27.56
CA PRO A 95 7.70 6.51 -26.30
C PRO A 95 7.40 7.64 -25.32
N ARG A 96 7.29 8.89 -25.82
CA ARG A 96 6.93 10.05 -24.99
C ARG A 96 5.56 9.89 -24.34
N LYS A 97 4.55 9.49 -25.12
CA LYS A 97 3.20 9.25 -24.60
C LYS A 97 3.20 8.13 -23.57
N LEU A 98 3.96 7.06 -23.79
CA LEU A 98 4.08 5.95 -22.85
C LEU A 98 4.63 6.41 -21.49
N PHE A 99 5.75 7.14 -21.47
CA PHE A 99 6.33 7.67 -20.23
C PHE A 99 5.39 8.67 -19.54
N PHE A 100 4.73 9.53 -20.32
CA PHE A 100 3.75 10.46 -19.77
C PHE A 100 2.60 9.72 -19.10
N TYR A 101 1.99 8.76 -19.79
CA TYR A 101 0.89 7.98 -19.21
C TYR A 101 1.33 7.19 -17.98
N ASP A 102 2.50 6.56 -17.99
CA ASP A 102 3.05 5.88 -16.80
C ASP A 102 3.15 6.82 -15.58
N SER A 103 3.67 8.04 -15.80
CA SER A 103 3.79 9.08 -14.76
C SER A 103 2.45 9.61 -14.23
N VAL A 104 1.34 9.34 -14.92
CA VAL A 104 0.01 9.85 -14.57
C VAL A 104 -0.91 8.72 -14.07
N PHE A 105 -0.72 7.46 -14.51
CA PHE A 105 -1.51 6.31 -14.07
C PHE A 105 -1.04 5.70 -12.75
N TYR A 106 0.15 6.03 -12.25
CA TYR A 106 0.67 5.48 -10.99
C TYR A 106 -0.30 5.57 -9.79
N PRO A 107 -1.18 6.59 -9.62
CA PRO A 107 -2.09 6.64 -8.48
C PRO A 107 -3.03 5.44 -8.42
N PHE A 108 -3.44 4.89 -9.57
CA PHE A 108 -4.33 3.73 -9.62
C PHE A 108 -3.69 2.46 -9.04
N GLY A 109 -2.37 2.43 -8.90
CA GLY A 109 -1.66 1.37 -8.16
C GLY A 109 -2.06 1.29 -6.67
N SER A 110 -2.72 2.31 -6.11
CA SER A 110 -3.27 2.27 -4.75
C SER A 110 -4.42 1.28 -4.57
N ILE A 111 -5.24 1.07 -5.61
CA ILE A 111 -6.40 0.17 -5.58
C ILE A 111 -5.97 -1.27 -5.31
N PRO A 112 -5.05 -1.88 -6.09
CA PRO A 112 -4.61 -3.25 -5.82
C PRO A 112 -3.95 -3.37 -4.44
N ALA A 113 -3.19 -2.36 -3.98
CA ALA A 113 -2.61 -2.36 -2.63
C ALA A 113 -3.67 -2.49 -1.53
N LEU A 114 -4.78 -1.75 -1.64
CA LEU A 114 -5.92 -1.89 -0.71
C LEU A 114 -6.61 -3.25 -0.88
N CYS A 115 -6.79 -3.74 -2.10
CA CYS A 115 -7.34 -5.07 -2.34
C CYS A 115 -6.50 -6.16 -1.66
N TYR A 116 -5.16 -6.07 -1.68
CA TYR A 116 -4.29 -7.01 -0.95
C TYR A 116 -4.60 -7.03 0.55
N VAL A 117 -4.82 -5.87 1.17
CA VAL A 117 -5.18 -5.76 2.60
C VAL A 117 -6.54 -6.41 2.86
N PHE A 118 -7.57 -6.09 2.06
CA PHE A 118 -8.90 -6.67 2.22
C PHE A 118 -8.91 -8.19 2.00
N ILE A 119 -8.19 -8.67 0.99
CA ILE A 119 -8.05 -10.11 0.70
C ILE A 119 -7.34 -10.80 1.86
N ALA A 120 -6.30 -10.20 2.44
CA ALA A 120 -5.59 -10.77 3.59
C ALA A 120 -6.51 -10.90 4.80
N ILE A 121 -7.28 -9.85 5.12
CA ILE A 121 -8.27 -9.87 6.21
C ILE A 121 -9.32 -10.94 5.95
N TYR A 122 -9.90 -10.97 4.74
CA TYR A 122 -10.90 -11.98 4.38
C TYR A 122 -10.33 -13.40 4.52
N TYR A 123 -9.13 -13.64 4.01
CA TYR A 123 -8.52 -14.96 4.02
C TYR A 123 -8.17 -15.42 5.44
N LEU A 124 -7.63 -14.54 6.30
CA LEU A 124 -7.35 -14.84 7.70
C LEU A 124 -8.61 -15.19 8.49
N ASN A 125 -9.70 -14.47 8.26
CA ASN A 125 -10.95 -14.71 8.96
C ASN A 125 -11.68 -15.95 8.43
N THR A 126 -11.73 -16.17 7.12
CA THR A 126 -12.52 -17.26 6.54
C THR A 126 -11.76 -18.58 6.44
N GLY A 127 -10.45 -18.56 6.23
CA GLY A 127 -9.67 -19.73 5.83
C GLY A 127 -9.87 -20.12 4.35
N SER A 128 -10.67 -19.36 3.60
CA SER A 128 -10.93 -19.59 2.18
C SER A 128 -9.86 -18.93 1.34
N ALA A 129 -9.01 -19.74 0.70
CA ALA A 129 -7.98 -19.23 -0.20
C ALA A 129 -8.64 -18.45 -1.36
N PRO A 130 -8.19 -17.22 -1.67
CA PRO A 130 -8.73 -16.42 -2.76
C PRO A 130 -8.48 -17.06 -4.13
N ILE A 131 -7.47 -17.93 -4.22
CA ILE A 131 -7.15 -18.72 -5.40
C ILE A 131 -7.14 -20.18 -4.98
N PHE A 132 -8.01 -20.98 -5.60
CA PHE A 132 -7.99 -22.43 -5.45
C PHE A 132 -7.21 -23.04 -6.61
N THR A 133 -6.08 -23.68 -6.34
CA THR A 133 -5.31 -24.42 -7.34
C THR A 133 -5.10 -25.86 -6.86
N PRO A 134 -5.69 -26.87 -7.51
CA PRO A 134 -5.57 -28.24 -7.07
C PRO A 134 -4.15 -28.80 -7.26
N GLY A 135 -3.68 -29.58 -6.29
CA GLY A 135 -2.39 -30.25 -6.33
C GLY A 135 -1.20 -29.28 -6.46
N ASN A 136 -0.23 -29.64 -7.30
CA ASN A 136 1.02 -28.87 -7.45
C ASN A 136 0.93 -27.75 -8.50
N GLN A 137 -0.26 -27.44 -9.03
CA GLN A 137 -0.42 -26.47 -10.12
C GLN A 137 0.06 -25.07 -9.75
N MET A 138 -0.16 -24.64 -8.50
CA MET A 138 0.36 -23.36 -8.01
C MET A 138 1.90 -23.32 -8.08
N LEU A 139 2.57 -24.43 -7.79
CA LEU A 139 4.03 -24.51 -7.85
C LEU A 139 4.53 -24.36 -9.30
N TRP A 140 3.90 -25.04 -10.26
CA TRP A 140 4.35 -25.01 -11.66
C TRP A 140 4.04 -23.69 -12.38
N THR A 141 3.01 -22.96 -11.96
CA THR A 141 2.57 -21.73 -12.63
C THR A 141 3.03 -20.47 -11.91
N PHE A 142 2.83 -20.40 -10.60
CA PHE A 142 3.05 -19.19 -9.81
C PHE A 142 4.53 -19.01 -9.43
N LEU A 143 5.24 -20.08 -9.08
CA LEU A 143 6.64 -19.98 -8.66
C LEU A 143 7.55 -19.45 -9.77
N PRO A 144 7.53 -19.97 -11.02
CA PRO A 144 8.36 -19.42 -12.09
C PRO A 144 8.06 -17.94 -12.36
N LEU A 145 6.79 -17.54 -12.34
CA LEU A 145 6.39 -16.14 -12.49
C LEU A 145 7.00 -15.25 -11.39
N MET A 146 6.93 -15.70 -10.14
CA MET A 146 7.49 -14.96 -9.00
C MET A 146 9.02 -14.87 -9.06
N LEU A 147 9.70 -15.95 -9.47
CA LEU A 147 11.16 -15.93 -9.67
C LEU A 147 11.57 -14.99 -10.80
N CYS A 148 10.89 -15.03 -11.95
CA CYS A 148 11.14 -14.11 -13.06
C CYS A 148 10.92 -12.65 -12.63
N ARG A 149 9.83 -12.36 -11.92
CA ARG A 149 9.56 -11.01 -11.38
C ARG A 149 10.65 -10.54 -10.44
N TRP A 150 11.12 -11.41 -9.54
CA TRP A 150 12.20 -11.10 -8.62
C TRP A 150 13.52 -10.83 -9.35
N MET A 151 13.90 -11.68 -10.30
CA MET A 151 15.11 -11.48 -11.11
C MET A 151 15.08 -10.18 -11.94
N LEU A 152 13.93 -9.87 -12.57
CA LEU A 152 13.75 -8.63 -13.30
C LEU A 152 13.86 -7.40 -12.38
N ASN A 153 13.32 -7.49 -11.16
CA ASN A 153 13.44 -6.41 -10.19
C ASN A 153 14.89 -6.17 -9.76
N LEU A 154 15.67 -7.23 -9.55
CA LEU A 154 17.12 -7.13 -9.26
C LEU A 154 17.90 -6.50 -10.42
N LEU A 155 17.60 -6.90 -11.66
CA LEU A 155 18.24 -6.34 -12.85
C LEU A 155 17.91 -4.85 -13.03
N ALA A 156 16.65 -4.49 -12.85
CA ALA A 156 16.18 -3.10 -12.99
C ALA A 156 16.75 -2.17 -11.92
N ASN A 157 16.88 -2.67 -10.68
CA ASN A 157 17.32 -1.88 -9.52
C ASN A 157 18.78 -2.14 -9.12
N ARG A 158 19.62 -2.66 -10.02
CA ARG A 158 21.02 -3.05 -9.72
C ARG A 158 21.89 -1.95 -9.10
N SER A 159 21.54 -0.69 -9.33
CA SER A 159 22.27 0.49 -8.83
C SER A 159 21.69 1.05 -7.53
N VAL A 160 20.60 0.47 -7.02
CA VAL A 160 19.88 0.94 -5.83
C VAL A 160 20.09 -0.06 -4.70
N ASP A 161 20.23 0.42 -3.46
CA ASP A 161 20.31 -0.46 -2.29
C ASP A 161 19.03 -1.31 -2.19
N SER A 162 19.20 -2.62 -1.96
CA SER A 162 18.08 -3.55 -1.80
C SER A 162 17.15 -3.16 -0.65
N ASN A 163 17.68 -2.54 0.41
CA ASN A 163 16.87 -2.01 1.50
C ASN A 163 15.93 -0.88 1.02
N ASP A 164 16.38 -0.05 0.09
CA ASP A 164 15.58 1.04 -0.44
C ASP A 164 14.51 0.54 -1.42
N VAL A 165 14.80 -0.53 -2.17
CA VAL A 165 13.80 -1.23 -2.98
C VAL A 165 12.69 -1.83 -2.10
N TRP A 166 13.06 -2.45 -0.98
CA TRP A 166 12.07 -2.95 -0.03
C TRP A 166 11.27 -1.82 0.61
N ARG A 167 11.92 -0.73 1.04
CA ARG A 167 11.24 0.47 1.55
C ARG A 167 10.28 1.05 0.52
N ALA A 168 10.61 1.03 -0.77
CA ALA A 168 9.69 1.48 -1.81
C ALA A 168 8.39 0.66 -1.81
N GLN A 169 8.46 -0.67 -1.64
CA GLN A 169 7.28 -1.53 -1.49
C GLN A 169 6.47 -1.17 -0.24
N GLN A 170 7.14 -0.91 0.89
CA GLN A 170 6.48 -0.47 2.12
C GLN A 170 5.77 0.88 1.92
N THR A 171 6.41 1.82 1.22
CA THR A 171 5.79 3.12 0.91
C THR A 171 4.56 2.97 0.03
N TRP A 172 4.58 2.06 -0.95
CA TRP A 172 3.43 1.81 -1.82
C TRP A 172 2.19 1.39 -1.02
N PHE A 173 2.33 0.48 -0.05
CA PHE A 173 1.24 0.12 0.86
C PHE A 173 0.86 1.29 1.79
N SER A 174 1.85 1.99 2.34
CA SER A 174 1.65 3.05 3.32
C SER A 174 0.89 4.27 2.79
N TYR A 175 1.06 4.58 1.49
CA TYR A 175 0.36 5.69 0.84
C TYR A 175 -0.90 5.25 0.07
N SER A 176 -1.21 3.95 0.05
CA SER A 176 -2.32 3.42 -0.76
C SER A 176 -3.66 4.08 -0.42
N PHE A 177 -4.02 4.20 0.85
CA PHE A 177 -5.28 4.82 1.25
C PHE A 177 -5.37 6.29 0.83
N ILE A 178 -4.32 7.08 1.07
CA ILE A 178 -4.35 8.52 0.77
C ILE A 178 -4.38 8.78 -0.74
N THR A 179 -3.69 7.96 -1.52
CA THR A 179 -3.71 8.00 -2.98
C THR A 179 -5.08 7.58 -3.53
N ALA A 180 -5.73 6.57 -2.94
CA ALA A 180 -7.09 6.17 -3.32
C ALA A 180 -8.12 7.27 -3.02
N LEU A 181 -8.00 7.95 -1.87
CA LEU A 181 -8.80 9.13 -1.56
C LEU A 181 -8.58 10.27 -2.59
N ALA A 182 -7.33 10.47 -3.02
CA ALA A 182 -7.00 11.47 -4.03
C ALA A 182 -7.72 11.20 -5.37
N ILE A 183 -7.82 9.93 -5.78
CA ILE A 183 -8.58 9.51 -6.96
C ILE A 183 -10.06 9.89 -6.79
N GLY A 184 -10.66 9.54 -5.65
CA GLY A 184 -12.07 9.86 -5.36
C GLY A 184 -12.35 11.37 -5.36
N GLU A 185 -11.44 12.17 -4.77
CA GLU A 185 -11.56 13.63 -4.77
C GLU A 185 -11.37 14.25 -6.15
N ALA A 186 -10.46 13.71 -6.98
CA ALA A 186 -10.30 14.15 -8.36
C ALA A 186 -11.53 13.84 -9.23
N ILE A 187 -12.15 12.67 -9.03
CA ILE A 187 -13.43 12.32 -9.69
C ILE A 187 -14.54 13.26 -9.21
N ARG A 188 -14.64 13.52 -7.90
CA ARG A 188 -15.62 14.46 -7.35
C ARG A 188 -15.44 15.86 -7.95
N TRP A 189 -14.20 16.35 -8.02
CA TRP A 189 -13.87 17.62 -8.69
C TRP A 189 -14.37 17.63 -10.12
N ARG A 190 -14.14 16.56 -10.88
CA ARG A 190 -14.59 16.44 -12.26
C ARG A 190 -16.12 16.52 -12.39
N LEU A 191 -16.85 15.95 -11.44
CA LEU A 191 -18.31 15.93 -11.46
C LEU A 191 -18.93 17.25 -10.99
N THR A 192 -18.36 17.91 -9.98
CA THR A 192 -18.95 19.10 -9.35
C THR A 192 -18.38 20.42 -9.83
N GLY A 193 -17.21 20.41 -10.49
CA GLY A 193 -16.48 21.63 -10.87
C GLY A 193 -15.88 22.40 -9.68
N VAL A 194 -16.07 21.94 -8.45
CA VAL A 194 -15.56 22.61 -7.24
C VAL A 194 -14.13 22.17 -7.00
N ILE A 195 -13.18 23.08 -7.20
CA ILE A 195 -11.78 22.90 -6.81
C ILE A 195 -11.74 22.93 -5.29
N SER A 196 -11.36 21.81 -4.64
CA SER A 196 -11.04 21.84 -3.22
C SER A 196 -9.86 22.77 -3.01
N ALA A 197 -10.12 23.96 -2.44
CA ALA A 197 -9.07 24.83 -1.95
C ALA A 197 -8.32 24.08 -0.84
N TRP A 198 -7.07 23.73 -1.11
CA TRP A 198 -6.20 23.14 -0.11
C TRP A 198 -5.78 24.24 0.86
N ALA A 199 -6.50 24.36 1.96
CA ALA A 199 -6.00 25.08 3.10
C ALA A 199 -4.74 24.34 3.59
N ASN A 200 -3.66 25.08 3.82
CA ASN A 200 -2.41 24.57 4.37
C ASN A 200 -2.56 24.20 5.87
N THR A 201 -3.69 23.58 6.25
CA THR A 201 -4.09 23.29 7.63
C THR A 201 -3.26 22.17 8.28
N GLY A 202 -2.40 21.50 7.51
CA GLY A 202 -1.54 20.42 7.99
C GLY A 202 -0.05 20.78 8.16
N ALA A 203 0.40 21.99 7.78
CA ALA A 203 1.82 22.37 7.82
C ALA A 203 2.40 22.62 9.24
N GLY A 204 1.87 21.93 10.24
CA GLY A 204 2.30 22.04 11.64
C GLY A 204 1.49 21.20 12.63
N GLN A 205 0.44 20.50 12.19
CA GLN A 205 -0.32 19.59 13.04
C GLN A 205 0.32 18.20 12.97
N LYS A 206 0.79 17.71 14.12
CA LYS A 206 1.40 16.38 14.31
C LYS A 206 0.38 15.23 14.31
N THR A 207 -0.89 15.54 14.03
CA THR A 207 -2.00 14.59 14.11
C THR A 207 -2.98 14.88 12.99
N SER A 208 -2.99 14.04 11.96
CA SER A 208 -3.99 14.12 10.89
C SER A 208 -4.90 12.90 10.89
N TRP A 209 -6.20 13.13 10.70
CA TRP A 209 -7.17 12.06 10.45
C TRP A 209 -6.75 11.13 9.30
N THR A 210 -5.94 11.63 8.37
CA THR A 210 -5.40 10.86 7.24
C THR A 210 -4.45 9.72 7.64
N GLU A 211 -3.93 9.71 8.87
CA GLU A 211 -3.04 8.68 9.40
C GLU A 211 -3.78 7.48 10.01
N ILE A 212 -4.96 7.73 10.57
CA ILE A 212 -5.79 6.74 11.28
C ILE A 212 -6.07 5.49 10.43
N PRO A 213 -6.39 5.59 9.12
CA PRO A 213 -6.68 4.44 8.28
C PRO A 213 -5.52 3.43 8.20
N ASN A 214 -4.26 3.89 8.16
CA ASN A 214 -3.11 2.99 8.12
C ASN A 214 -2.94 2.22 9.44
N VAL A 215 -3.14 2.91 10.57
CA VAL A 215 -3.11 2.30 11.90
C VAL A 215 -4.25 1.28 12.05
N LEU A 216 -5.46 1.66 11.61
CA LEU A 216 -6.63 0.79 11.65
C LEU A 216 -6.43 -0.47 10.81
N MET A 217 -5.97 -0.34 9.55
CA MET A 217 -5.65 -1.48 8.69
C MET A 217 -4.64 -2.43 9.35
N TYR A 218 -3.59 -1.89 9.97
CA TYR A 218 -2.59 -2.69 10.67
C TYR A 218 -3.19 -3.45 11.86
N PHE A 219 -3.96 -2.81 12.74
CA PHE A 219 -4.57 -3.49 13.89
C PHE A 219 -5.68 -4.47 13.48
N THR A 220 -6.44 -4.20 12.43
CA THR A 220 -7.40 -5.16 11.89
C THR A 220 -6.70 -6.42 11.39
N LEU A 221 -5.52 -6.29 10.77
CA LEU A 221 -4.69 -7.45 10.39
C LEU A 221 -4.16 -8.19 11.63
N VAL A 222 -3.71 -7.49 12.68
CA VAL A 222 -3.28 -8.12 13.95
C VAL A 222 -4.41 -8.94 14.55
N ILE A 223 -5.61 -8.38 14.66
CA ILE A 223 -6.77 -9.09 15.21
C ILE A 223 -7.12 -10.28 14.32
N SER A 224 -7.12 -10.09 13.00
CA SER A 224 -7.39 -11.18 12.03
C SER A 224 -6.34 -12.30 12.13
N GLN A 225 -5.09 -11.97 12.45
CA GLN A 225 -4.03 -12.94 12.70
C GLN A 225 -4.34 -13.80 13.93
N CYS A 226 -4.80 -13.18 15.01
CA CYS A 226 -5.22 -13.90 16.22
C CYS A 226 -6.44 -14.79 15.94
N VAL A 227 -7.40 -14.32 15.13
CA VAL A 227 -8.56 -15.12 14.70
C VAL A 227 -8.13 -16.30 13.81
N GLY A 228 -7.25 -16.07 12.84
CA GLY A 228 -6.71 -17.15 12.00
C GLY A 228 -5.98 -18.20 12.83
N LEU A 229 -5.22 -17.76 13.83
CA LEU A 229 -4.51 -18.64 14.75
C LEU A 229 -5.44 -19.43 15.67
N SER A 230 -6.49 -18.80 16.21
CA SER A 230 -7.46 -19.51 17.05
C SER A 230 -8.27 -20.54 16.23
N ARG A 231 -8.63 -20.20 14.99
CA ARG A 231 -9.31 -21.12 14.06
C ARG A 231 -8.42 -22.28 13.62
N PHE A 232 -7.11 -22.05 13.48
CA PHE A 232 -6.15 -23.12 13.26
C PHE A 232 -6.13 -24.15 14.42
N PHE A 233 -6.30 -23.71 15.67
CA PHE A 233 -6.37 -24.60 16.83
C PHE A 233 -7.72 -25.27 17.09
N ALA A 234 -8.82 -24.62 16.69
CA ALA A 234 -10.18 -25.10 16.85
C ALA A 234 -10.54 -26.20 15.82
N TYR A 235 -9.77 -27.29 15.86
CA TYR A 235 -9.67 -28.42 14.93
C TYR A 235 -10.97 -29.06 14.43
N GLU A 236 -12.15 -28.73 14.98
CA GLU A 236 -13.34 -29.57 14.83
C GLU A 236 -14.25 -29.29 13.63
N ASN A 237 -14.14 -28.18 12.89
CA ASN A 237 -15.13 -27.90 11.80
C ASN A 237 -14.65 -27.08 10.59
N ALA A 238 -13.36 -26.81 10.44
CA ALA A 238 -12.87 -25.95 9.36
C ALA A 238 -12.00 -26.73 8.36
N THR A 239 -12.37 -26.63 7.09
CA THR A 239 -11.51 -26.73 5.90
C THR A 239 -10.01 -26.81 6.20
N ALA A 240 -9.34 -27.87 5.72
CA ALA A 240 -7.88 -28.07 5.67
C ALA A 240 -7.05 -27.05 6.49
N PRO A 241 -6.63 -27.38 7.73
CA PRO A 241 -5.91 -26.45 8.63
C PRO A 241 -4.73 -25.72 7.99
N TRP A 242 -4.12 -26.36 6.99
CA TRP A 242 -3.07 -25.83 6.13
C TRP A 242 -3.40 -24.49 5.46
N ASN A 243 -4.68 -24.22 5.16
CA ASN A 243 -5.12 -22.97 4.57
C ASN A 243 -4.96 -21.78 5.51
N TYR A 244 -5.07 -21.98 6.83
CA TYR A 244 -4.84 -20.92 7.80
C TYR A 244 -3.36 -20.57 7.90
N ILE A 245 -2.46 -21.54 7.77
CA ILE A 245 -1.01 -21.27 7.77
C ILE A 245 -0.62 -20.39 6.58
N SER A 246 -1.11 -20.71 5.37
CA SER A 246 -0.85 -19.88 4.18
C SER A 246 -1.50 -18.49 4.31
N ALA A 247 -2.71 -18.39 4.88
CA ALA A 247 -3.33 -17.10 5.18
C ALA A 247 -2.49 -16.27 6.15
N MET A 248 -1.93 -16.90 7.18
CA MET A 248 -1.06 -16.27 8.17
C MET A 248 0.24 -15.75 7.55
N PHE A 249 0.90 -16.50 6.66
CA PHE A 249 2.10 -16.01 5.94
C PHE A 249 1.79 -14.80 5.07
N PHE A 250 0.68 -14.86 4.32
CA PHE A 250 0.24 -13.74 3.50
C PHE A 250 -0.11 -12.50 4.35
N GLY A 251 -0.82 -12.70 5.46
CA GLY A 251 -1.12 -11.67 6.44
C GLY A 251 0.14 -11.01 7.02
N PHE A 252 1.12 -11.81 7.45
CA PHE A 252 2.40 -11.30 7.94
C PHE A 252 3.16 -10.51 6.88
N TRP A 253 3.16 -10.95 5.63
CA TRP A 253 3.79 -10.19 4.54
C TRP A 253 3.15 -8.80 4.38
N ILE A 254 1.81 -8.70 4.37
CA ILE A 254 1.12 -7.39 4.32
C ILE A 254 1.42 -6.55 5.56
N MET A 255 1.38 -7.14 6.76
CA MET A 255 1.70 -6.45 8.00
C MET A 255 3.12 -5.88 7.99
N SER A 256 4.11 -6.63 7.48
CA SER A 256 5.50 -6.18 7.38
C SER A 256 5.66 -4.95 6.48
N ASN A 257 4.77 -4.80 5.49
CA ASN A 257 4.76 -3.64 4.59
C ASN A 257 4.07 -2.41 5.21
N LEU A 258 3.04 -2.61 6.03
CA LEU A 258 2.32 -1.53 6.71
C LEU A 258 2.98 -1.08 8.02
N TYR A 259 3.79 -1.95 8.65
CA TYR A 259 4.38 -1.72 9.96
C TYR A 259 5.13 -0.39 10.11
N PRO A 260 6.02 0.03 9.17
CA PRO A 260 6.76 1.29 9.35
C PRO A 260 5.85 2.51 9.47
N MET A 261 4.80 2.58 8.65
CA MET A 261 3.84 3.69 8.67
C MET A 261 2.98 3.65 9.93
N ALA A 262 2.46 2.47 10.31
CA ALA A 262 1.69 2.33 11.55
C ALA A 262 2.53 2.72 12.78
N LYS A 263 3.80 2.29 12.82
CA LYS A 263 4.75 2.66 13.88
C LYS A 263 4.94 4.17 13.93
N MET A 264 5.24 4.81 12.80
CA MET A 264 5.50 6.26 12.75
C MET A 264 4.28 7.07 13.19
N SER A 265 3.08 6.75 12.68
CA SER A 265 1.85 7.41 13.09
C SER A 265 1.56 7.24 14.59
N ILE A 266 1.70 6.03 15.14
CA ILE A 266 1.50 5.83 16.59
C ILE A 266 2.49 6.65 17.40
N THR A 267 3.78 6.68 16.99
CA THR A 267 4.79 7.46 17.71
C THR A 267 4.53 8.97 17.63
N GLU A 268 4.03 9.47 16.50
CA GLU A 268 3.70 10.89 16.33
C GLU A 268 2.50 11.28 17.20
N TYR A 269 1.44 10.46 17.19
CA TYR A 269 0.26 10.63 18.05
C TYR A 269 0.59 10.54 19.55
N ALA A 270 1.52 9.66 19.94
CA ALA A 270 1.95 9.49 21.32
C ALA A 270 3.00 10.54 21.77
N GLY A 271 3.50 11.37 20.86
CA GLY A 271 4.54 12.36 21.13
C GLY A 271 5.90 11.75 21.47
N TRP A 272 6.16 10.50 21.03
CA TRP A 272 7.39 9.78 21.36
C TRP A 272 8.53 10.16 20.41
N ASP A 273 9.70 10.47 20.96
CA ASP A 273 10.91 10.78 20.19
C ASP A 273 11.38 9.55 19.40
N HIS A 274 11.40 9.67 18.08
CA HIS A 274 11.74 8.61 17.13
C HIS A 274 13.21 8.17 17.24
N THR A 275 14.06 8.98 17.85
CA THR A 275 15.50 8.71 18.05
C THR A 275 15.81 7.98 19.35
N ARG A 276 14.88 7.98 20.33
CA ARG A 276 15.06 7.40 21.67
C ARG A 276 14.18 6.17 21.92
N ALA A 277 14.07 5.30 20.92
CA ALA A 277 13.27 4.07 20.98
C ALA A 277 13.82 2.97 21.93
N THR A 278 14.52 3.33 23.01
CA THR A 278 14.99 2.39 24.05
C THR A 278 13.84 1.90 24.93
N PHE A 279 12.81 2.72 25.16
CA PHE A 279 11.59 2.29 25.88
C PHE A 279 10.76 1.28 25.06
N THR A 280 10.77 1.43 23.73
CA THR A 280 9.97 0.61 22.80
C THR A 280 10.48 -0.84 22.72
N ALA A 281 11.79 -1.07 22.78
CA ALA A 281 12.36 -2.42 22.75
C ALA A 281 11.98 -3.23 23.99
N ASN A 282 11.90 -2.59 25.16
CA ASN A 282 11.59 -3.26 26.43
C ASN A 282 10.10 -3.64 26.52
N VAL A 283 9.19 -2.71 26.15
CA VAL A 283 7.75 -2.99 26.09
C VAL A 283 7.42 -4.03 25.03
N PHE A 284 8.02 -3.93 23.84
CA PHE A 284 7.78 -4.89 22.77
C PHE A 284 8.32 -6.29 23.12
N GLY A 285 9.53 -6.37 23.70
CA GLY A 285 10.09 -7.62 24.21
C GLY A 285 9.22 -8.26 25.31
N SER A 286 8.70 -7.44 26.22
CA SER A 286 7.81 -7.91 27.30
C SER A 286 6.45 -8.37 26.77
N LEU A 287 5.85 -7.65 25.81
CA LEU A 287 4.59 -8.04 25.18
C LEU A 287 4.71 -9.31 24.32
N ILE A 288 5.86 -9.53 23.67
CA ILE A 288 6.13 -10.80 22.98
C ILE A 288 6.08 -11.95 23.98
N LEU A 289 6.71 -11.81 25.14
CA LEU A 289 6.74 -12.86 26.15
C LEU A 289 5.33 -13.16 26.68
N VAL A 290 4.50 -12.13 26.92
CA VAL A 290 3.08 -12.30 27.24
C VAL A 290 2.34 -13.05 26.12
N GLY A 291 2.56 -12.66 24.86
CA GLY A 291 1.97 -13.33 23.70
C GLY A 291 2.37 -14.79 23.58
N VAL A 292 3.64 -15.12 23.85
CA VAL A 292 4.16 -16.50 23.88
C VAL A 292 3.49 -17.31 24.98
N VAL A 293 3.33 -16.75 26.19
CA VAL A 293 2.65 -17.45 27.29
C VAL A 293 1.19 -17.72 26.94
N VAL A 294 0.47 -16.73 26.42
CA VAL A 294 -0.93 -16.90 25.97
C VAL A 294 -1.01 -17.96 24.87
N PHE A 295 -0.12 -17.90 23.88
CA PHE A 295 -0.05 -18.86 22.79
C PHE A 295 0.19 -20.29 23.30
N VAL A 296 1.18 -20.50 24.16
CA VAL A 296 1.51 -21.81 24.73
C VAL A 296 0.33 -22.35 25.54
N GLN A 297 -0.32 -21.50 26.34
CA GLN A 297 -1.46 -21.91 27.14
C GLN A 297 -2.66 -22.31 26.27
N VAL A 298 -2.97 -21.52 25.24
CA VAL A 298 -4.03 -21.84 24.28
C VAL A 298 -3.69 -23.11 23.51
N TRP A 299 -2.45 -23.27 23.04
CA TRP A 299 -1.98 -24.48 22.37
C TRP A 299 -2.17 -25.72 23.25
N GLN A 300 -1.69 -25.68 24.50
CA GLN A 300 -1.78 -26.82 25.41
C GLN A 300 -3.24 -27.16 25.71
N SER A 301 -4.08 -26.15 25.96
CA SER A 301 -5.50 -26.34 26.22
C SER A 301 -6.21 -26.95 25.01
N SER A 302 -6.05 -26.37 23.82
CA SER A 302 -6.65 -26.89 22.58
C SER A 302 -6.12 -28.28 22.22
N TYR A 303 -4.83 -28.54 22.40
CA TYR A 303 -4.24 -29.87 22.16
C TYR A 303 -4.82 -30.92 23.11
N MET A 304 -4.94 -30.60 24.41
CA MET A 304 -5.57 -31.52 25.38
C MET A 304 -7.03 -31.78 25.01
N ILE A 305 -7.81 -30.75 24.68
CA ILE A 305 -9.21 -30.90 24.25
C ILE A 305 -9.29 -31.80 23.02
N ASN A 306 -8.48 -31.53 21.98
CA ASN A 306 -8.46 -32.35 20.77
C ASN A 306 -8.03 -33.80 21.04
N GLN A 307 -7.07 -34.02 21.93
CA GLN A 307 -6.67 -35.37 22.38
C GLN A 307 -7.81 -36.08 23.12
N TYR A 308 -8.51 -35.40 24.02
CA TYR A 308 -9.63 -35.95 24.75
C TYR A 308 -10.85 -36.23 23.86
N THR A 309 -11.13 -35.38 22.86
CA THR A 309 -12.12 -35.67 21.81
C THR A 309 -11.70 -36.91 21.00
N ALA A 310 -10.44 -37.00 20.57
CA ALA A 310 -9.94 -38.15 19.80
C ALA A 310 -9.96 -39.47 20.60
N GLN A 311 -9.77 -39.39 21.92
CA GLN A 311 -9.86 -40.52 22.84
C GLN A 311 -11.31 -40.85 23.28
N GLY A 312 -12.31 -40.09 22.81
CA GLY A 312 -13.72 -40.28 23.15
C GLY A 312 -14.10 -39.90 24.58
N ILE A 313 -13.23 -39.16 25.29
CA ILE A 313 -13.43 -38.72 26.68
C ILE A 313 -14.36 -37.51 26.75
N ILE A 314 -14.35 -36.66 25.72
CA ILE A 314 -15.24 -35.50 25.57
C ILE A 314 -16.19 -35.77 24.39
N ALA A 315 -17.50 -35.72 24.65
CA ALA A 315 -18.51 -35.88 23.60
C ALA A 315 -18.53 -34.63 22.70
N THR A 316 -18.34 -34.81 21.40
CA THR A 316 -18.54 -33.76 20.40
C THR A 316 -20.00 -33.32 20.51
N THR A 317 -20.25 -32.12 21.02
CA THR A 317 -21.62 -31.60 21.07
C THR A 317 -21.98 -31.14 19.67
N ALA A 318 -22.36 -32.09 18.81
CA ALA A 318 -22.97 -31.78 17.53
C ALA A 318 -24.24 -31.00 17.81
N THR A 319 -24.23 -29.69 17.53
CA THR A 319 -25.43 -28.86 17.56
C THR A 319 -26.25 -29.21 16.32
N SER A 320 -26.93 -30.35 16.34
CA SER A 320 -27.99 -30.67 15.39
C SER A 320 -29.15 -29.72 15.67
N THR A 321 -29.25 -28.64 14.90
CA THR A 321 -30.50 -27.90 14.77
C THR A 321 -31.43 -28.76 13.92
N ASP A 322 -32.04 -29.78 14.56
CA ASP A 322 -33.15 -30.51 13.99
C ASP A 322 -34.38 -29.58 13.98
N THR A 323 -34.73 -29.10 12.80
CA THR A 323 -36.06 -28.57 12.50
C THR A 323 -37.07 -29.69 12.66
N ALA A 324 -37.63 -29.82 13.87
CA ALA A 324 -38.86 -30.57 14.11
C ALA A 324 -40.04 -29.79 13.50
N THR A 325 -40.57 -30.27 12.37
CA THR A 325 -41.96 -30.03 11.99
C THR A 325 -42.67 -31.36 11.84
N ALA A 326 -43.73 -31.48 12.62
CA ALA A 326 -44.49 -32.66 12.97
C ALA A 326 -45.21 -33.34 11.79
N VAL A 327 -45.23 -34.67 11.84
CA VAL A 327 -46.27 -35.50 11.22
C VAL A 327 -46.85 -36.38 12.32
N GLY A 328 -48.17 -36.34 12.50
CA GLY A 328 -48.93 -37.40 13.18
C GLY A 328 -49.94 -36.96 14.24
N ASN A 329 -51.12 -36.51 13.81
CA ASN A 329 -52.41 -37.20 14.01
C ASN A 329 -53.56 -36.45 13.34
#